data_AF-D4LB89-F1
#
_entry.id   AF-D4LB89-F1
#
_cell.length_a   1.000
_cell.length_b   1.000
_cell.length_c   1.000
_cell.angle_alpha   90.00
_cell.angle_beta   90.00
_cell.angle_gamma   90.00
#
_symmetry.space_group_name_H-M   'P 1'
#
loop_
_entity.id
_entity.type
_entity.pdbx_description
1 polymer ?
#
loop_
_entity_poly.entity_id
_entity_poly.type
_entity_poly.pdbx_seq_one_letter_code
_entity_poly.pdbx_strand_id
1 'polypeptide(L)'
;MIFDNELFYERILELCRVAGITTTSFPLTHNQSPKQVVYIESEKDILLTAYQRKQLASIEYVSHLFDIPSDAFDDTTEKNKISFYSVVLSSTLSERSQLAADTHAFLHTSFGSEVSIVFYKHDDYTMLSMSGFGHQSILSDWFSLYDELDDLLYKLDISNFSIKSSKAFYIDFVYNCARWYYTHPYSYDYAALELFPVDYFKENDIHDIEQEQLEELIRQIKNRAVIEYGDDYVDQDDITVTVTSDYNLDLELLLLDIDDEAQEQNPFGEDPYEDDYPEDDLDEYEYADIDSELFNDPILLMKWLEKQDKQG
;
A
#
# COMPACT_ATOMS: atom_id res chain seq x y z
N MET A 1 9.93 -7.34 -29.62
CA MET A 1 8.86 -6.52 -30.22
C MET A 1 8.64 -5.42 -29.21
N ILE A 2 8.60 -4.14 -29.56
CA ILE A 2 8.34 -3.07 -28.57
C ILE A 2 6.84 -2.79 -28.66
N PHE A 3 6.11 -2.85 -27.54
CA PHE A 3 4.69 -2.52 -27.56
C PHE A 3 4.50 -1.02 -27.81
N ASP A 4 3.68 -0.69 -28.81
CA ASP A 4 3.35 0.67 -29.18
C ASP A 4 2.59 1.37 -28.05
N ASN A 5 3.10 2.53 -27.63
CA ASN A 5 2.49 3.35 -26.59
C ASN A 5 1.06 3.77 -26.96
N GLU A 6 0.79 3.99 -28.26
CA GLU A 6 -0.53 4.40 -28.73
C GLU A 6 -1.58 3.30 -28.60
N LEU A 7 -1.19 2.02 -28.48
CA LEU A 7 -2.10 0.87 -28.40
C LEU A 7 -2.21 0.29 -26.99
N PHE A 8 -1.56 0.91 -26.00
CA PHE A 8 -1.57 0.40 -24.63
C PHE A 8 -2.98 0.30 -24.05
N TYR A 9 -3.83 1.30 -24.28
CA TYR A 9 -5.21 1.32 -23.79
C TYR A 9 -6.04 0.14 -24.31
N GLU A 10 -5.80 -0.30 -25.56
CA GLU A 10 -6.53 -1.44 -26.16
C GLU A 10 -6.17 -2.74 -25.45
N ARG A 11 -4.88 -2.90 -25.11
CA ARG A 11 -4.40 -4.10 -24.44
C ARG A 11 -4.96 -4.22 -23.03
N ILE A 12 -4.96 -3.12 -22.29
CA ILE A 12 -5.53 -3.08 -20.94
C ILE A 12 -7.04 -3.27 -20.98
N LEU A 13 -7.74 -2.65 -21.93
CA LEU A 13 -9.17 -2.85 -22.07
C LEU A 13 -9.51 -4.32 -22.36
N GLU A 14 -8.76 -4.97 -23.24
CA GLU A 14 -8.93 -6.41 -23.50
C GLU A 14 -8.62 -7.26 -22.26
N LEU A 15 -7.58 -6.93 -21.50
CA LEU A 15 -7.28 -7.60 -20.24
C LEU A 15 -8.46 -7.51 -19.26
N CYS A 16 -9.00 -6.31 -19.04
CA CYS A 16 -10.17 -6.11 -18.17
C CYS A 16 -11.42 -6.85 -18.68
N ARG A 17 -11.58 -7.00 -19.99
CA ARG A 17 -12.68 -7.78 -20.58
C ARG A 17 -12.51 -9.27 -20.34
N VAL A 18 -11.31 -9.80 -20.56
CA VAL A 18 -11.00 -11.22 -20.32
C VAL A 18 -11.13 -11.56 -18.83
N ALA A 19 -10.73 -10.63 -17.96
CA ALA A 19 -10.90 -10.74 -16.51
C ALA A 19 -12.37 -10.65 -16.04
N GLY A 20 -13.30 -10.27 -16.93
CA GLY A 20 -14.72 -10.13 -16.61
C GLY A 20 -15.10 -8.84 -15.87
N ILE A 21 -14.18 -7.89 -15.73
CA ILE A 21 -14.43 -6.59 -15.07
C ILE A 21 -15.34 -5.69 -15.93
N THR A 22 -15.24 -5.80 -17.26
CA THR A 22 -16.03 -4.97 -18.19
C THR A 22 -16.47 -5.73 -19.42
N THR A 23 -17.56 -5.28 -20.04
CA THR A 23 -18.02 -5.75 -21.36
C THR A 23 -17.76 -4.73 -22.47
N THR A 24 -17.23 -3.56 -22.12
CA THR A 24 -16.97 -2.44 -23.04
C THR A 24 -15.85 -2.78 -24.01
N SER A 25 -16.11 -2.60 -25.31
CA SER A 25 -15.12 -2.85 -26.37
C SER A 25 -14.30 -1.63 -26.80
N PHE A 26 -14.70 -0.43 -26.40
CA PHE A 26 -14.04 0.82 -26.78
C PHE A 26 -13.88 1.73 -25.57
N PRO A 27 -12.73 2.40 -25.39
CA PRO A 27 -12.55 3.30 -24.27
C PRO A 27 -13.48 4.52 -24.38
N LEU A 28 -13.80 5.15 -23.24
CA LEU A 28 -14.53 6.42 -23.20
C LEU A 28 -13.72 7.53 -23.89
N THR A 29 -12.42 7.62 -23.59
CA THR A 29 -11.46 8.49 -24.27
C THR A 29 -10.14 7.76 -24.49
N HIS A 30 -9.36 8.13 -25.52
CA HIS A 30 -8.09 7.48 -25.83
C HIS A 30 -7.01 8.49 -26.22
N ASN A 31 -5.77 8.18 -25.81
CA ASN A 31 -4.53 8.90 -26.16
C ASN A 31 -4.64 10.42 -26.03
N GLN A 32 -5.29 10.87 -24.98
CA GLN A 32 -5.41 12.30 -24.70
C GLN A 32 -4.11 12.81 -24.10
N SER A 33 -3.81 14.08 -24.39
CA SER A 33 -2.74 14.75 -23.69
C SER A 33 -3.14 14.95 -22.22
N PRO A 34 -2.19 14.83 -21.28
CA PRO A 34 -2.49 14.98 -19.85
C PRO A 34 -3.03 16.38 -19.51
N LYS A 35 -2.71 17.40 -20.32
CA LYS A 35 -3.28 18.76 -20.19
C LYS A 35 -4.75 18.83 -20.57
N GLN A 36 -5.20 18.05 -21.56
CA GLN A 36 -6.62 18.01 -21.92
C GLN A 36 -7.44 17.43 -20.77
N VAL A 37 -6.98 16.33 -20.19
CA VAL A 37 -7.63 15.67 -19.05
C VAL A 37 -7.75 16.64 -17.86
N VAL A 38 -6.66 17.30 -17.46
CA VAL A 38 -6.67 18.18 -16.28
C VAL A 38 -7.41 19.50 -16.52
N TYR A 39 -7.22 20.16 -17.67
CA TYR A 39 -7.70 21.54 -17.86
C TYR A 39 -8.98 21.68 -18.70
N ILE A 40 -9.41 20.62 -19.38
CA ILE A 40 -10.59 20.68 -20.26
C ILE A 40 -11.68 19.72 -19.78
N GLU A 41 -11.31 18.51 -19.39
CA GLU A 41 -12.28 17.47 -19.00
C GLU A 41 -12.60 17.44 -17.52
N SER A 42 -11.72 18.01 -16.68
CA SER A 42 -12.02 18.14 -15.26
C SER A 42 -13.22 19.06 -15.06
N GLU A 43 -14.19 18.61 -14.25
CA GLU A 43 -15.33 19.42 -13.82
C GLU A 43 -14.92 20.50 -12.80
N LYS A 44 -13.65 20.52 -12.38
CA LYS A 44 -13.09 21.40 -11.36
C LYS A 44 -11.96 22.26 -11.94
N ASP A 45 -11.89 23.51 -11.51
CA ASP A 45 -10.76 24.38 -11.81
C ASP A 45 -9.54 23.96 -10.96
N ILE A 46 -8.63 23.18 -11.55
CA ILE A 46 -7.46 22.65 -10.86
C ILE A 46 -6.23 23.52 -11.14
N LEU A 47 -5.64 24.04 -10.06
CA LEU A 47 -4.38 24.79 -10.10
C LEU A 47 -3.22 23.89 -9.70
N LEU A 48 -2.52 23.36 -10.70
CA LEU A 48 -1.31 22.56 -10.46
C LEU A 48 -0.15 23.41 -9.96
N THR A 49 0.66 22.86 -9.05
CA THR A 49 1.94 23.44 -8.63
C THR A 49 2.99 23.35 -9.74
N ALA A 50 4.14 24.03 -9.57
CA ALA A 50 5.24 23.89 -10.53
C ALA A 50 5.78 22.46 -10.61
N TYR A 51 5.79 21.76 -9.47
CA TYR A 51 6.18 20.35 -9.38
C TYR A 51 5.21 19.45 -10.15
N GLN A 52 3.90 19.54 -9.88
CA GLN A 52 2.88 18.75 -10.57
C GLN A 52 2.87 19.00 -12.08
N ARG A 53 3.09 20.24 -12.54
CA ARG A 53 3.22 20.53 -13.97
C ARG A 53 4.43 19.86 -14.62
N LYS A 54 5.53 19.69 -13.89
CA LYS A 54 6.71 18.96 -14.38
C LYS A 54 6.37 17.47 -14.54
N GLN A 55 5.68 16.89 -13.57
CA GLN A 55 5.25 15.49 -13.61
C GLN A 55 4.25 15.22 -14.71
N LEU A 56 3.30 16.13 -14.92
CA LEU A 56 2.35 16.09 -16.03
C LEU A 56 3.07 16.04 -17.39
N ALA A 57 4.24 16.68 -17.50
CA ALA A 57 5.05 16.65 -18.73
C ALA A 57 5.78 15.32 -18.94
N SER A 58 5.89 14.48 -17.90
CA SER A 58 6.41 13.12 -17.97
C SER A 58 5.33 12.09 -18.34
N ILE A 59 4.10 12.53 -18.66
CA ILE A 59 3.02 11.68 -19.16
C ILE A 59 2.87 11.92 -20.66
N GLU A 60 2.89 10.84 -21.44
CA GLU A 60 2.70 10.91 -22.88
C GLU A 60 1.20 10.89 -23.23
N TYR A 61 0.49 9.89 -22.73
CA TYR A 61 -0.92 9.64 -23.04
C TYR A 61 -1.71 9.29 -21.79
N VAL A 62 -2.94 9.76 -21.73
CA VAL A 62 -3.96 9.36 -20.76
C VAL A 62 -5.21 8.92 -21.53
N SER A 63 -5.77 7.76 -21.16
CA SER A 63 -7.01 7.25 -21.75
C SER A 63 -7.97 6.85 -20.64
N HIS A 64 -9.21 7.33 -20.71
CA HIS A 64 -10.30 6.89 -19.85
C HIS A 64 -10.95 5.64 -20.46
N LEU A 65 -10.77 4.49 -19.83
CA LEU A 65 -11.17 3.20 -20.39
C LEU A 65 -12.68 2.98 -20.22
N PHE A 66 -13.13 2.88 -18.98
CA PHE A 66 -14.53 2.64 -18.67
C PHE A 66 -14.81 3.01 -17.22
N ASP A 67 -16.10 3.04 -16.89
CA ASP A 67 -16.58 3.23 -15.54
C ASP A 67 -17.42 2.02 -15.11
N ILE A 68 -17.25 1.61 -13.86
CA ILE A 68 -18.22 0.76 -13.17
C ILE A 68 -19.20 1.70 -12.47
N PRO A 69 -20.45 1.79 -12.96
CA PRO A 69 -21.44 2.65 -12.36
C PRO A 69 -21.91 2.09 -11.02
N SER A 70 -22.43 2.96 -10.14
CA SER A 70 -22.84 2.55 -8.78
C SER A 70 -23.97 1.51 -8.77
N ASP A 71 -24.78 1.45 -9.84
CA ASP A 71 -25.87 0.48 -9.99
C ASP A 71 -25.39 -0.92 -10.42
N ALA A 72 -24.09 -1.09 -10.65
CA ALA A 72 -23.48 -2.41 -10.84
C ALA A 72 -23.31 -3.20 -9.52
N PHE A 73 -23.46 -2.55 -8.37
CA PHE A 73 -23.30 -3.17 -7.05
C PHE A 73 -24.66 -3.46 -6.39
N ASP A 74 -24.69 -4.48 -5.51
CA ASP A 74 -25.91 -4.87 -4.80
C ASP A 74 -26.39 -3.76 -3.84
N ASP A 75 -25.47 -3.03 -3.22
CA ASP A 75 -25.78 -1.90 -2.37
C ASP A 75 -26.10 -0.64 -3.19
N THR A 76 -27.40 -0.37 -3.31
CA THR A 76 -27.94 0.80 -4.01
C THR A 76 -27.89 2.10 -3.19
N THR A 77 -27.43 2.06 -1.94
CA THR A 77 -27.31 3.26 -1.09
C THR A 77 -26.01 4.02 -1.34
N GLU A 78 -24.93 3.32 -1.70
CA GLU A 78 -23.69 3.92 -2.17
C GLU A 78 -23.83 4.36 -3.63
N LYS A 79 -23.41 5.59 -3.93
CA LYS A 79 -23.45 6.16 -5.29
C LYS A 79 -22.07 6.36 -5.90
N ASN A 80 -21.08 5.64 -5.38
CA ASN A 80 -19.70 5.82 -5.80
C ASN A 80 -19.46 5.11 -7.13
N LYS A 81 -18.77 5.80 -8.03
CA LYS A 81 -18.34 5.25 -9.33
C LYS A 81 -16.87 4.84 -9.25
N ILE A 82 -16.52 3.72 -9.88
CA ILE A 82 -15.12 3.29 -10.02
C ILE A 82 -14.69 3.52 -11.47
N SER A 83 -13.69 4.37 -11.68
CA SER A 83 -13.21 4.71 -13.03
C SER A 83 -11.88 4.05 -13.33
N PHE A 84 -11.74 3.51 -14.53
CA PHE A 84 -10.52 2.85 -14.99
C PHE A 84 -9.82 3.68 -16.06
N TYR A 85 -8.51 3.88 -15.91
CA TYR A 85 -7.69 4.65 -16.84
C TYR A 85 -6.44 3.88 -17.24
N SER A 86 -5.83 4.30 -18.35
CA SER A 86 -4.46 3.91 -18.71
C SER A 86 -3.61 5.15 -18.96
N VAL A 87 -2.36 5.10 -18.50
CA VAL A 87 -1.40 6.20 -18.58
C VAL A 87 -0.06 5.69 -19.04
N VAL A 88 0.56 6.38 -19.98
CA VAL A 88 1.91 6.07 -20.48
C VAL A 88 2.91 7.05 -19.90
N LEU A 89 3.90 6.54 -19.17
CA LEU A 89 4.95 7.34 -18.56
C LEU A 89 6.16 7.47 -19.48
N SER A 90 6.76 8.66 -19.46
CA SER A 90 8.05 8.99 -20.04
C SER A 90 8.99 9.40 -18.91
N SER A 91 9.61 8.41 -18.28
CA SER A 91 10.51 8.60 -17.13
C SER A 91 11.71 7.66 -17.20
N THR A 92 12.67 7.85 -16.28
CA THR A 92 13.70 6.84 -16.02
C THR A 92 13.11 5.66 -15.26
N LEU A 93 13.79 4.51 -15.31
CA LEU A 93 13.42 3.32 -14.54
C LEU A 93 13.40 3.61 -13.04
N SER A 94 14.36 4.40 -12.54
CA SER A 94 14.51 4.71 -11.11
C SER A 94 13.41 5.61 -10.53
N GLU A 95 12.62 6.28 -11.39
CA GLU A 95 11.60 7.24 -10.95
C GLU A 95 10.18 6.75 -11.25
N ARG A 96 10.01 5.60 -11.92
CA ARG A 96 8.72 5.18 -12.50
C ARG A 96 7.63 4.98 -11.45
N SER A 97 7.95 4.38 -10.29
CA SER A 97 6.97 4.09 -9.24
C SER A 97 6.55 5.36 -8.50
N GLN A 98 7.52 6.19 -8.10
CA GLN A 98 7.21 7.48 -7.45
C GLN A 98 6.44 8.40 -8.39
N LEU A 99 6.84 8.46 -9.66
CA LEU A 99 6.12 9.26 -10.65
C LEU A 99 4.68 8.77 -10.82
N ALA A 100 4.46 7.47 -10.91
CA ALA A 100 3.12 6.90 -11.02
C ALA A 100 2.23 7.25 -9.82
N ALA A 101 2.77 7.14 -8.60
CA ALA A 101 2.07 7.53 -7.37
C ALA A 101 1.69 9.01 -7.38
N ASP A 102 2.68 9.88 -7.58
CA ASP A 102 2.48 11.33 -7.59
C ASP A 102 1.50 11.75 -8.70
N THR A 103 1.62 11.16 -9.90
CA THR A 103 0.71 11.46 -11.00
C THR A 103 -0.69 10.97 -10.74
N HIS A 104 -0.85 9.81 -10.10
CA HIS A 104 -2.17 9.32 -9.74
C HIS A 104 -2.82 10.25 -8.72
N ALA A 105 -2.09 10.67 -7.69
CA ALA A 105 -2.61 11.53 -6.63
C ALA A 105 -3.26 12.82 -7.19
N PHE A 106 -2.57 13.53 -8.10
CA PHE A 106 -3.17 14.75 -8.67
C PHE A 106 -4.17 14.45 -9.80
N LEU A 107 -3.99 13.42 -10.63
CA LEU A 107 -4.96 13.07 -11.67
C LEU A 107 -6.29 12.63 -11.04
N HIS A 108 -6.24 11.92 -9.92
CA HIS A 108 -7.42 11.53 -9.13
C HIS A 108 -8.25 12.75 -8.73
N THR A 109 -7.63 13.88 -8.37
CA THR A 109 -8.37 15.12 -8.07
C THR A 109 -9.13 15.69 -9.29
N SER A 110 -8.66 15.36 -10.50
CA SER A 110 -9.25 15.76 -11.77
C SER A 110 -10.38 14.84 -12.21
N PHE A 111 -10.34 13.58 -11.76
CA PHE A 111 -11.35 12.59 -12.08
C PHE A 111 -12.65 12.86 -11.31
N GLY A 112 -13.78 12.72 -11.99
CA GLY A 112 -15.12 12.87 -11.42
C GLY A 112 -15.61 11.65 -10.64
N SER A 113 -14.71 10.85 -10.06
CA SER A 113 -15.05 9.59 -9.38
C SER A 113 -14.35 9.46 -8.04
N GLU A 114 -15.02 8.82 -7.09
CA GLU A 114 -14.51 8.56 -5.73
C GLU A 114 -13.38 7.54 -5.72
N VAL A 115 -13.33 6.66 -6.72
CA VAL A 115 -12.28 5.67 -6.90
C VAL A 115 -11.75 5.74 -8.32
N SER A 116 -10.43 5.75 -8.47
CA SER A 116 -9.76 5.56 -9.74
C SER A 116 -8.72 4.45 -9.67
N ILE A 117 -8.74 3.62 -10.71
CA ILE A 117 -7.75 2.58 -10.94
C ILE A 117 -7.03 2.93 -12.24
N VAL A 118 -5.72 3.07 -12.18
CA VAL A 118 -4.90 3.53 -13.30
C VAL A 118 -3.86 2.46 -13.63
N PHE A 119 -3.87 2.01 -14.87
CA PHE A 119 -2.81 1.19 -15.43
C PHE A 119 -1.71 2.09 -15.98
N TYR A 120 -0.53 2.05 -15.37
CA TYR A 120 0.65 2.77 -15.83
C TYR A 120 1.52 1.88 -16.70
N LYS A 121 1.93 2.38 -17.86
CA LYS A 121 2.96 1.77 -18.71
C LYS A 121 4.29 2.50 -18.53
N HIS A 122 5.36 1.72 -18.37
CA HIS A 122 6.73 2.18 -18.52
C HIS A 122 7.49 1.11 -19.32
N ASP A 123 8.06 1.49 -20.47
CA ASP A 123 8.65 0.56 -21.44
C ASP A 123 7.73 -0.65 -21.72
N ASP A 124 8.18 -1.86 -21.46
CA ASP A 124 7.42 -3.11 -21.69
C ASP A 124 6.71 -3.64 -20.43
N TYR A 125 6.60 -2.81 -19.38
CA TYR A 125 5.98 -3.17 -18.11
C TYR A 125 4.71 -2.37 -17.85
N THR A 126 3.80 -2.97 -17.08
CA THR A 126 2.58 -2.33 -16.60
C THR A 126 2.47 -2.45 -15.08
N MET A 127 1.92 -1.44 -14.43
CA MET A 127 1.63 -1.43 -13.00
C MET A 127 0.24 -0.83 -12.76
N LEU A 128 -0.47 -1.31 -11.75
CA LEU A 128 -1.70 -0.71 -11.28
C LEU A 128 -1.42 0.28 -10.17
N SER A 129 -2.11 1.39 -10.21
CA SER A 129 -2.22 2.34 -9.12
C SER A 129 -3.68 2.52 -8.77
N MET A 130 -4.00 2.48 -7.49
CA MET A 130 -5.36 2.46 -6.95
C MET A 130 -5.51 3.60 -5.95
N SER A 131 -6.51 4.46 -6.14
CA SER A 131 -6.78 5.60 -5.27
C SER A 131 -8.28 5.71 -5.04
N GLY A 132 -8.69 5.85 -3.78
CA GLY A 132 -10.09 6.02 -3.43
C GLY A 132 -10.34 6.03 -1.92
N PHE A 133 -11.53 6.50 -1.54
CA PHE A 133 -12.01 6.52 -0.15
C PHE A 133 -11.09 7.20 0.87
N GLY A 134 -10.30 8.19 0.43
CA GLY A 134 -9.38 8.94 1.30
C GLY A 134 -8.00 8.29 1.49
N HIS A 135 -7.75 7.14 0.85
CA HIS A 135 -6.41 6.55 0.81
C HIS A 135 -5.51 7.26 -0.21
N GLN A 136 -4.21 7.32 0.11
CA GLN A 136 -3.17 7.66 -0.86
C GLN A 136 -3.06 6.55 -1.94
N SER A 137 -2.31 6.83 -3.01
CA SER A 137 -2.24 5.96 -4.19
C SER A 137 -1.51 4.64 -3.91
N ILE A 138 -2.24 3.54 -3.76
CA ILE A 138 -1.67 2.20 -3.53
C ILE A 138 -1.16 1.63 -4.86
N LEU A 139 0.05 1.06 -4.88
CA LEU A 139 0.67 0.51 -6.10
C LEU A 139 0.71 -1.01 -6.09
N SER A 140 0.64 -1.62 -7.28
CA SER A 140 0.98 -3.02 -7.51
C SER A 140 2.45 -3.22 -7.86
N ASP A 141 2.86 -4.47 -8.03
CA ASP A 141 4.10 -4.81 -8.71
C ASP A 141 4.06 -4.37 -10.18
N TRP A 142 5.25 -4.29 -10.79
CA TRP A 142 5.40 -4.13 -12.24
C TRP A 142 5.34 -5.50 -12.90
N PHE A 143 4.39 -5.67 -13.82
CA PHE A 143 4.18 -6.90 -14.58
C PHE A 143 4.72 -6.74 -16.00
N SER A 144 5.48 -7.72 -16.46
CA SER A 144 5.88 -7.82 -17.86
C SER A 144 4.64 -7.98 -18.75
N LEU A 145 4.51 -7.13 -19.77
CA LEU A 145 3.43 -7.23 -20.76
C LEU A 145 3.53 -8.50 -21.64
N TYR A 146 4.66 -9.22 -21.58
CA TYR A 146 4.89 -10.45 -22.34
C TYR A 146 4.65 -11.71 -21.52
N ASP A 147 5.28 -11.80 -20.34
CA ASP A 147 5.43 -13.07 -19.62
C ASP A 147 4.47 -13.20 -18.44
N GLU A 148 4.10 -12.09 -17.80
CA GLU A 148 3.39 -12.07 -16.52
C GLU A 148 1.96 -11.53 -16.66
N LEU A 149 1.48 -11.37 -17.90
CA LEU A 149 0.13 -10.88 -18.16
C LEU A 149 -0.94 -11.87 -17.69
N ASP A 150 -0.64 -13.17 -17.72
CA ASP A 150 -1.53 -14.22 -17.21
C ASP A 150 -1.62 -14.18 -15.67
N ASP A 151 -0.52 -13.87 -14.99
CA ASP A 151 -0.50 -13.67 -13.53
C ASP A 151 -1.32 -12.43 -13.16
N LEU A 152 -1.17 -11.35 -13.91
CA LEU A 152 -1.98 -10.15 -13.75
C LEU A 152 -3.46 -10.42 -14.04
N LEU A 153 -3.77 -11.22 -15.06
CA LEU A 153 -5.13 -11.64 -15.37
C LEU A 153 -5.75 -12.43 -14.21
N TYR A 154 -5.00 -13.35 -13.61
CA TYR A 154 -5.46 -14.12 -12.46
C TYR A 154 -5.78 -13.22 -11.26
N LYS A 155 -4.92 -12.23 -10.98
CA LYS A 155 -5.15 -11.24 -9.91
C LYS A 155 -6.37 -10.36 -10.18
N LEU A 156 -6.64 -10.05 -11.44
CA LEU A 156 -7.76 -9.20 -11.88
C LEU A 156 -9.07 -9.94 -12.11
N ASP A 157 -9.11 -11.26 -11.98
CA ASP A 157 -10.31 -12.04 -12.23
C ASP A 157 -11.46 -11.56 -11.34
N ILE A 158 -12.58 -11.20 -11.97
CA ILE A 158 -13.78 -10.70 -11.28
C ILE A 158 -14.31 -11.67 -10.22
N SER A 159 -14.01 -12.96 -10.33
CA SER A 159 -14.38 -13.97 -9.34
C SER A 159 -13.70 -13.76 -7.97
N ASN A 160 -12.62 -12.98 -7.92
CA ASN A 160 -11.92 -12.63 -6.69
C ASN A 160 -12.51 -11.39 -5.99
N PHE A 161 -13.50 -10.72 -6.58
CA PHE A 161 -14.01 -9.44 -6.08
C PHE A 161 -15.47 -9.53 -5.61
N SER A 162 -15.74 -8.90 -4.48
CA SER A 162 -17.09 -8.70 -3.95
C SER A 162 -17.84 -7.62 -4.73
N ILE A 163 -19.04 -7.96 -5.22
CA ILE A 163 -19.97 -7.03 -5.87
C ILE A 163 -20.99 -6.42 -4.88
N LYS A 164 -20.80 -6.64 -3.57
CA LYS A 164 -21.73 -6.14 -2.54
C LYS A 164 -21.83 -4.61 -2.54
N SER A 165 -20.68 -3.94 -2.60
CA SER A 165 -20.61 -2.48 -2.63
C SER A 165 -19.35 -2.01 -3.37
N SER A 166 -19.33 -0.74 -3.76
CA SER A 166 -18.18 -0.11 -4.40
C SER A 166 -16.92 -0.18 -3.52
N LYS A 167 -17.10 -0.01 -2.21
CA LYS A 167 -16.03 -0.10 -1.22
C LYS A 167 -15.50 -1.53 -1.07
N ALA A 168 -16.39 -2.52 -1.01
CA ALA A 168 -15.98 -3.93 -0.92
C ALA A 168 -15.18 -4.36 -2.15
N PHE A 169 -15.64 -3.98 -3.35
CA PHE A 169 -14.93 -4.21 -4.60
C PHE A 169 -13.52 -3.59 -4.55
N TYR A 170 -13.41 -2.32 -4.14
CA TYR A 170 -12.12 -1.63 -4.04
C TYR A 170 -11.16 -2.31 -3.06
N ILE A 171 -11.65 -2.72 -1.88
CA ILE A 171 -10.82 -3.40 -0.87
C ILE A 171 -10.29 -4.72 -1.41
N ASP A 172 -11.15 -5.54 -2.03
CA ASP A 172 -10.70 -6.81 -2.62
C ASP A 172 -9.72 -6.57 -3.77
N PHE A 173 -9.93 -5.52 -4.57
CA PHE A 173 -9.01 -5.14 -5.64
C PHE A 173 -7.63 -4.77 -5.09
N VAL A 174 -7.58 -3.95 -4.03
CA VAL A 174 -6.35 -3.58 -3.33
C VAL A 174 -5.68 -4.82 -2.75
N TYR A 175 -6.42 -5.68 -2.05
CA TYR A 175 -5.86 -6.87 -1.40
C TYR A 175 -5.22 -7.85 -2.40
N ASN A 176 -5.82 -8.01 -3.59
CA ASN A 176 -5.29 -8.93 -4.62
C ASN A 176 -4.11 -8.34 -5.41
N CYS A 177 -4.09 -7.02 -5.62
CA CYS A 177 -3.15 -6.40 -6.55
C CYS A 177 -2.03 -5.58 -5.88
N ALA A 178 -2.21 -5.10 -4.66
CA ALA A 178 -1.23 -4.23 -4.01
C ALA A 178 0.06 -4.97 -3.67
N ARG A 179 1.16 -4.20 -3.59
CA ARG A 179 2.42 -4.68 -3.02
C ARG A 179 2.22 -5.09 -1.57
N TRP A 180 2.95 -6.12 -1.15
CA TRP A 180 2.75 -6.74 0.17
C TRP A 180 2.95 -5.74 1.32
N TYR A 181 3.82 -4.74 1.19
CA TYR A 181 4.09 -3.78 2.25
C TYR A 181 2.98 -2.74 2.45
N TYR A 182 2.01 -2.65 1.52
CA TYR A 182 0.80 -1.84 1.73
C TYR A 182 -0.29 -2.60 2.49
N THR A 183 -0.32 -3.93 2.38
CA THR A 183 -1.30 -4.79 3.08
C THR A 183 -0.76 -5.27 4.42
N HIS A 184 0.56 -5.37 4.55
CA HIS A 184 1.29 -5.73 5.76
C HIS A 184 2.30 -4.62 6.05
N PRO A 185 1.84 -3.42 6.47
CA PRO A 185 2.77 -2.40 6.93
C PRO A 185 3.57 -2.96 8.10
N TYR A 186 4.81 -2.49 8.25
CA TYR A 186 5.62 -2.85 9.40
C TYR A 186 4.87 -2.45 10.68
N SER A 187 4.47 -3.44 11.46
CA SER A 187 3.91 -3.27 12.79
C SER A 187 4.74 -4.06 13.79
N TYR A 188 4.65 -3.66 15.05
CA TYR A 188 5.22 -4.41 16.16
C TYR A 188 4.82 -5.90 16.12
N ASP A 189 3.55 -6.20 15.86
CA ASP A 189 3.05 -7.58 15.79
C ASP A 189 3.67 -8.37 14.64
N TYR A 190 3.86 -7.74 13.47
CA TYR A 190 4.55 -8.36 12.34
C TYR A 190 6.02 -8.64 12.65
N ALA A 191 6.71 -7.67 13.25
CA ALA A 191 8.10 -7.82 13.67
C ALA A 191 8.24 -8.92 14.73
N ALA A 192 7.35 -8.99 15.71
CA ALA A 192 7.33 -10.04 16.72
C ALA A 192 7.10 -11.43 16.07
N LEU A 193 6.19 -11.54 15.11
CA LEU A 193 5.94 -12.80 14.41
C LEU A 193 7.13 -13.25 13.53
N GLU A 194 7.84 -12.32 12.87
CA GLU A 194 9.03 -12.65 12.06
C GLU A 194 10.29 -12.89 12.91
N LEU A 195 10.45 -12.17 14.02
CA LEU A 195 11.58 -12.30 14.93
C LEU A 195 11.48 -13.55 15.82
N PHE A 196 10.27 -14.08 16.04
CA PHE A 196 10.04 -15.31 16.80
C PHE A 196 9.59 -16.49 15.90
N PRO A 197 10.45 -17.04 15.02
CA PRO A 197 10.15 -18.33 14.41
C PRO A 197 9.98 -19.37 15.52
N VAL A 198 8.88 -20.14 15.46
CA VAL A 198 8.53 -21.20 16.42
C VAL A 198 9.65 -22.25 16.57
N ASP A 199 10.60 -22.30 15.63
CA ASP A 199 11.75 -23.20 15.61
C ASP A 199 13.07 -22.55 16.06
N TYR A 200 13.13 -21.21 16.17
CA TYR A 200 14.34 -20.49 16.62
C TYR A 200 14.67 -20.79 18.10
N PHE A 201 13.64 -21.08 18.89
CA PHE A 201 13.75 -21.41 20.32
C PHE A 201 13.79 -22.91 20.62
N LYS A 202 13.70 -23.79 19.62
CA LYS A 202 13.55 -25.23 19.85
C LYS A 202 14.84 -26.02 19.81
N GLU A 203 15.90 -25.56 19.13
CA GLU A 203 17.09 -26.41 18.93
C GLU A 203 18.46 -25.74 19.18
N ASN A 204 18.56 -24.44 19.46
CA ASN A 204 19.85 -23.82 19.78
C ASN A 204 19.81 -23.12 21.15
N ASP A 205 20.84 -23.39 21.96
CA ASP A 205 21.15 -22.66 23.17
C ASP A 205 21.07 -21.14 22.89
N ILE A 206 20.19 -20.46 23.63
CA ILE A 206 19.90 -19.01 23.54
C ILE A 206 21.14 -18.14 23.87
N HIS A 207 22.27 -18.77 24.21
CA HIS A 207 23.46 -18.12 24.75
C HIS A 207 24.47 -17.60 23.72
N ASP A 208 24.28 -17.85 22.41
CA ASP A 208 25.27 -17.51 21.36
C ASP A 208 24.74 -16.56 20.26
N ILE A 209 23.62 -15.85 20.49
CA ILE A 209 23.18 -14.79 19.56
C ILE A 209 23.88 -13.49 19.96
N GLU A 210 24.89 -13.09 19.18
CA GLU A 210 25.55 -11.81 19.34
C GLU A 210 24.54 -10.67 19.07
N GLN A 211 24.54 -9.65 19.92
CA GLN A 211 23.65 -8.48 19.83
C GLN A 211 23.64 -7.85 18.43
N GLU A 212 24.80 -7.80 17.77
CA GLU A 212 24.96 -7.27 16.42
C GLU A 212 24.13 -8.04 15.37
N GLN A 213 23.98 -9.36 15.53
CA GLN A 213 23.23 -10.20 14.58
C GLN A 213 21.72 -9.97 14.70
N LEU A 214 21.22 -9.74 15.91
CA LEU A 214 19.82 -9.42 16.16
C LEU A 214 19.48 -8.00 15.68
N GLU A 215 20.36 -7.02 15.95
CA GLU A 215 20.22 -5.66 15.44
C GLU A 215 20.20 -5.63 13.90
N GLU A 216 21.05 -6.43 13.27
CA GLU A 216 21.05 -6.57 11.82
C GLU A 216 19.77 -7.23 11.30
N LEU A 217 19.24 -8.24 11.99
CA LEU A 217 17.96 -8.88 11.65
C LEU A 217 16.78 -7.89 11.75
N ILE A 218 16.70 -7.12 12.84
CA ILE A 218 15.66 -6.09 13.03
C ILE A 218 15.77 -5.04 11.92
N ARG A 219 16.99 -4.59 11.59
CA ARG A 219 17.21 -3.63 10.51
C ARG A 219 16.80 -4.20 9.15
N GLN A 220 17.03 -5.49 8.90
CA GLN A 220 16.61 -6.16 7.67
C GLN A 220 15.09 -6.27 7.57
N ILE A 221 14.40 -6.61 8.66
CA ILE A 221 12.93 -6.70 8.70
C ILE A 221 12.32 -5.32 8.48
N LYS A 222 12.80 -4.29 9.21
CA LYS A 222 12.31 -2.90 9.08
C LYS A 222 12.50 -2.37 7.66
N ASN A 223 13.65 -2.63 7.05
CA ASN A 223 13.97 -2.13 5.71
C ASN A 223 13.61 -3.12 4.59
N ARG A 224 12.89 -4.21 4.88
CA ARG A 224 12.65 -5.29 3.90
C ARG A 224 12.02 -4.77 2.61
N ALA A 225 10.98 -3.93 2.73
CA ALA A 225 10.31 -3.32 1.59
C ALA A 225 11.26 -2.42 0.78
N VAL A 226 12.10 -1.62 1.47
CA VAL A 226 13.11 -0.76 0.81
C VAL A 226 14.15 -1.61 0.08
N ILE A 227 14.61 -2.70 0.70
CA ILE A 227 15.63 -3.59 0.14
C ILE A 227 15.08 -4.35 -1.08
N GLU A 228 13.85 -4.85 -1.00
CA GLU A 228 13.24 -5.66 -2.04
C GLU A 228 12.84 -4.83 -3.27
N TYR A 229 12.22 -3.67 -3.06
CA TYR A 229 11.72 -2.83 -4.16
C TYR A 229 12.75 -1.80 -4.64
N GLY A 230 13.76 -1.45 -3.84
CA GLY A 230 14.81 -0.51 -4.21
C GLY A 230 14.24 0.82 -4.72
N ASP A 231 14.59 1.19 -5.96
CA ASP A 231 14.09 2.41 -6.61
C ASP A 231 12.57 2.40 -6.84
N ASP A 232 11.93 1.23 -6.86
CA ASP A 232 10.48 1.14 -6.98
C ASP A 232 9.77 1.30 -5.63
N TYR A 233 10.48 1.29 -4.49
CA TYR A 233 9.87 1.55 -3.19
C TYR A 233 9.29 2.97 -3.15
N VAL A 234 8.03 3.06 -2.73
CA VAL A 234 7.33 4.33 -2.54
C VAL A 234 6.84 4.35 -1.11
N ASP A 235 7.41 5.25 -0.32
CA ASP A 235 6.99 5.50 1.05
C ASP A 235 5.67 6.26 1.05
N GLN A 236 4.78 5.89 1.96
CA GLN A 236 3.49 6.56 2.15
C GLN A 236 3.24 6.69 3.63
N ASP A 237 3.28 7.93 4.10
CA ASP A 237 3.21 8.32 5.52
C ASP A 237 1.94 7.82 6.26
N ASP A 238 0.92 7.27 5.56
CA ASP A 238 -0.44 7.12 6.12
C ASP A 238 -1.30 5.98 5.52
N ILE A 239 -0.72 4.91 4.96
CA ILE A 239 -1.55 3.76 4.55
C ILE A 239 -1.78 2.81 5.73
N THR A 240 -2.84 3.04 6.49
CA THR A 240 -3.53 1.97 7.19
C THR A 240 -4.62 1.42 6.27
N VAL A 241 -4.31 0.41 5.45
CA VAL A 241 -5.38 -0.46 4.94
C VAL A 241 -5.83 -1.29 6.13
N THR A 242 -6.66 -0.70 7.01
CA THR A 242 -7.38 -1.45 8.03
C THR A 242 -8.41 -2.28 7.27
N VAL A 243 -7.97 -3.44 6.79
CA VAL A 243 -8.86 -4.52 6.40
C VAL A 243 -9.53 -4.94 7.71
N THR A 244 -10.68 -4.34 8.01
CA THR A 244 -11.67 -4.97 8.88
C THR A 244 -12.24 -6.15 8.09
N SER A 245 -11.41 -7.14 7.78
CA SER A 245 -11.92 -8.47 7.53
C SER A 245 -12.34 -9.01 8.89
N ASP A 246 -13.50 -9.66 8.94
CA ASP A 246 -13.99 -10.30 10.17
C ASP A 246 -12.96 -11.28 10.78
N TYR A 247 -11.93 -11.69 10.01
CA TYR A 247 -10.77 -12.47 10.46
C TYR A 247 -9.83 -11.72 11.41
N ASN A 248 -9.68 -10.40 11.27
CA ASN A 248 -8.82 -9.60 12.15
C ASN A 248 -9.46 -9.43 13.54
N LEU A 249 -10.80 -9.37 13.56
CA LEU A 249 -11.58 -9.40 14.80
C LEU A 249 -11.41 -10.75 15.51
N ASP A 250 -11.38 -11.86 14.79
CA ASP A 250 -11.16 -13.20 15.38
C ASP A 250 -9.76 -13.34 15.99
N LEU A 251 -8.73 -12.70 15.40
CA LEU A 251 -7.36 -12.69 15.94
C LEU A 251 -7.23 -11.74 17.15
N GLU A 252 -7.85 -10.55 17.09
CA GLU A 252 -7.97 -9.64 18.24
C GLU A 252 -8.78 -10.27 19.39
N LEU A 253 -9.84 -11.03 19.09
CA LEU A 253 -10.62 -11.79 20.08
C LEU A 253 -9.79 -12.91 20.68
N LEU A 254 -8.99 -13.62 19.88
CA LEU A 254 -8.04 -14.61 20.37
C LEU A 254 -6.93 -14.01 21.25
N LEU A 255 -6.52 -12.76 21.00
CA LEU A 255 -5.56 -12.02 21.81
C LEU A 255 -6.20 -11.47 23.09
N LEU A 256 -7.47 -11.03 23.03
CA LEU A 256 -8.27 -10.64 24.19
C LEU A 256 -8.55 -11.82 25.13
N ASP A 257 -8.77 -13.02 24.59
CA ASP A 257 -8.97 -14.24 25.38
C ASP A 257 -7.69 -14.68 26.12
N ILE A 258 -6.50 -14.18 25.73
CA ILE A 258 -5.23 -14.45 26.42
C ILE A 258 -5.01 -13.49 27.60
N ASP A 259 -5.62 -12.31 27.59
CA ASP A 259 -5.43 -11.27 28.62
C ASP A 259 -6.35 -11.44 29.85
N ASP A 260 -7.37 -12.30 29.77
CA ASP A 260 -8.33 -12.51 30.87
C ASP A 260 -7.86 -13.52 31.95
N GLU A 261 -6.68 -14.13 31.82
CA GLU A 261 -6.12 -15.05 32.84
C GLU A 261 -4.93 -14.50 33.67
N ALA A 262 -4.56 -13.22 33.55
CA ALA A 262 -3.41 -12.66 34.27
C ALA A 262 -3.66 -11.37 35.09
N GLN A 263 -4.91 -11.03 35.40
CA GLN A 263 -5.22 -9.95 36.37
C GLN A 263 -5.82 -10.46 37.68
N GLU A 264 -5.02 -11.20 38.45
CA GLU A 264 -5.22 -11.30 39.91
C GLU A 264 -4.10 -10.59 40.68
N GLN A 265 -4.44 -9.36 41.09
CA GLN A 265 -4.06 -8.69 42.35
C GLN A 265 -2.59 -8.27 42.55
N ASN A 266 -2.33 -6.97 42.38
CA ASN A 266 -1.33 -6.26 43.19
C ASN A 266 -2.05 -5.28 44.15
N PRO A 267 -2.21 -5.61 45.45
CA PRO A 267 -3.11 -4.90 46.38
C PRO A 267 -2.42 -3.86 47.28
N PHE A 268 -1.35 -3.19 46.82
CA PHE A 268 -0.76 -2.05 47.55
C PHE A 268 -0.38 -0.93 46.58
N GLY A 269 -1.02 0.23 46.75
CA GLY A 269 -0.90 1.38 45.86
C GLY A 269 0.22 2.36 46.20
N GLU A 270 0.52 3.23 45.24
CA GLU A 270 0.64 4.69 45.32
C GLU A 270 1.15 5.21 43.96
N ASP A 271 0.38 6.11 43.33
CA ASP A 271 0.79 7.10 42.33
C ASP A 271 1.30 8.35 43.11
N PRO A 272 1.91 9.42 42.55
CA PRO A 272 2.37 9.71 41.18
C PRO A 272 3.74 10.44 41.12
N TYR A 273 4.37 10.55 39.94
CA TYR A 273 5.29 11.67 39.66
C TYR A 273 5.13 12.15 38.21
N GLU A 274 4.51 13.33 38.08
CA GLU A 274 4.71 14.29 36.99
C GLU A 274 6.18 14.76 37.00
N ASP A 275 6.80 14.88 35.82
CA ASP A 275 7.82 15.91 35.58
C ASP A 275 7.84 16.27 34.09
N ASP A 276 7.46 17.51 33.81
CA ASP A 276 7.72 18.27 32.58
C ASP A 276 9.22 18.31 32.27
N TYR A 277 9.63 18.34 30.99
CA TYR A 277 10.70 19.21 30.44
C TYR A 277 10.80 19.05 28.90
N PRO A 278 11.40 20.02 28.17
CA PRO A 278 10.97 20.48 26.85
C PRO A 278 11.82 19.97 25.69
N GLU A 279 11.32 20.25 24.47
CA GLU A 279 12.02 20.14 23.17
C GLU A 279 13.46 20.68 23.23
N ASP A 280 14.43 19.89 22.77
CA ASP A 280 15.47 20.30 21.82
C ASP A 280 16.33 19.10 21.35
N ASP A 281 16.54 19.07 20.04
CA ASP A 281 17.62 18.46 19.26
C ASP A 281 17.85 16.93 19.27
N LEU A 282 17.65 16.35 18.07
CA LEU A 282 18.04 15.00 17.65
C LEU A 282 19.56 14.82 17.78
N ASP A 283 20.02 14.26 18.90
CA ASP A 283 21.40 13.78 19.05
C ASP A 283 21.52 12.33 18.52
N GLU A 284 22.34 12.18 17.49
CA GLU A 284 22.97 10.91 17.08
C GLU A 284 23.55 10.22 18.32
N TYR A 285 22.85 9.29 18.99
CA TYR A 285 23.37 8.18 19.84
C TYR A 285 22.23 7.50 20.66
N GLU A 286 21.08 7.21 20.04
CA GLU A 286 19.93 6.60 20.74
C GLU A 286 20.06 5.09 21.07
N TYR A 287 21.18 4.46 20.69
CA TYR A 287 21.39 3.01 20.86
C TYR A 287 22.51 2.64 21.83
N ALA A 288 23.11 3.61 22.55
CA ALA A 288 24.30 3.36 23.36
C ALA A 288 24.03 2.64 24.69
N ASP A 289 22.79 2.60 25.17
CA ASP A 289 22.47 2.15 26.54
C ASP A 289 21.27 1.17 26.60
N ILE A 290 21.18 0.20 25.68
CA ILE A 290 20.20 -0.89 25.86
C ILE A 290 20.80 -1.92 26.82
N ASP A 291 20.18 -2.05 28.00
CA ASP A 291 20.65 -2.95 29.05
C ASP A 291 20.63 -4.41 28.57
N SER A 292 21.78 -5.07 28.66
CA SER A 292 22.00 -6.48 28.33
C SER A 292 20.99 -7.45 28.99
N GLU A 293 20.35 -7.06 30.08
CA GLU A 293 19.29 -7.85 30.74
C GLU A 293 17.93 -7.79 30.02
N LEU A 294 17.64 -6.75 29.23
CA LEU A 294 16.41 -6.61 28.43
C LEU A 294 16.25 -7.75 27.41
N PHE A 295 17.38 -8.28 26.94
CA PHE A 295 17.45 -9.27 25.85
C PHE A 295 17.29 -10.72 26.32
N ASN A 296 17.42 -10.98 27.62
CA ASN A 296 17.23 -12.32 28.19
C ASN A 296 15.77 -12.61 28.56
N ASP A 297 14.90 -11.59 28.53
CA ASP A 297 13.49 -11.72 28.83
C ASP A 297 12.65 -11.24 27.63
N PRO A 298 11.99 -12.17 26.90
CA PRO A 298 11.14 -11.82 25.77
C PRO A 298 10.04 -10.80 26.13
N ILE A 299 9.60 -10.77 27.39
CA ILE A 299 8.57 -9.85 27.88
C ILE A 299 9.13 -8.42 28.03
N LEU A 300 10.41 -8.25 28.36
CA LEU A 300 11.05 -6.93 28.41
C LEU A 300 11.35 -6.38 27.02
N LEU A 301 11.77 -7.24 26.08
CA LEU A 301 11.96 -6.85 24.68
C LEU A 301 10.66 -6.38 24.04
N MET A 302 9.55 -7.10 24.32
CA MET A 302 8.19 -6.71 23.92
C MET A 302 7.83 -5.30 24.43
N LYS A 303 8.04 -5.03 25.72
CA LYS A 303 7.77 -3.71 26.32
C LYS A 303 8.66 -2.58 25.82
N TRP A 304 9.88 -2.89 25.37
CA TRP A 304 10.79 -1.91 24.81
C TRP A 304 10.42 -1.53 23.38
N LEU A 305 10.07 -2.52 22.55
CA LEU A 305 9.57 -2.30 21.20
C LEU A 305 8.25 -1.50 21.19
N GLU A 306 7.32 -1.78 22.11
CA GLU A 306 6.10 -0.98 22.30
C GLU A 306 6.37 0.48 22.68
N LYS A 307 7.47 0.76 23.39
CA LYS A 307 7.85 2.13 23.76
C LYS A 307 8.39 2.92 22.59
N GLN A 308 9.14 2.28 21.68
CA GLN A 308 9.66 2.94 20.49
C GLN A 308 8.56 3.22 19.45
N ASP A 309 7.57 2.34 19.34
CA ASP A 309 6.41 2.51 18.45
C ASP A 309 5.50 3.69 18.86
N LYS A 310 5.52 4.07 20.15
CA LYS A 310 4.77 5.23 20.67
C LYS A 310 5.52 6.56 20.59
N GLN A 311 6.79 6.55 20.19
CA GLN A 311 7.65 7.74 20.08
C GLN A 311 7.93 8.15 18.63
N GLY A 312 7.61 7.31 17.65
CA GLY A 312 7.56 7.64 16.21
C GLY A 312 6.19 8.17 15.80
#